data_AF-A0AAD9JM97-F1
#
_entry.id   AF-A0AAD9JM97-F1
#
_cell.length_a   1.000
_cell.length_b   1.000
_cell.length_c   1.000
_cell.angle_alpha   90.00
_cell.angle_beta   90.00
_cell.angle_gamma   90.00
#
_symmetry.space_group_name_H-M   'P 1'
#
loop_
_entity.id
_entity.type
_entity.pdbx_description
1 polymer ?
#
loop_
_entity_poly.entity_id
_entity_poly.type
_entity_poly.pdbx_seq_one_letter_code
_entity_poly.pdbx_strand_id
1 'polypeptide(L)' 'MKLLEGRLGINKWMHRTGQSLWWPGMGCDLQQYVSQCQYCSSTTLTQHTEPLKATPLPAHPWQSSAADLYVTKGNK' A
#
# COMPACT_ATOMS: atom_id res chain seq x y z
N MET A 1 -15.51 15.44 20.85
CA MET A 1 -14.63 14.28 20.65
C MET A 1 -14.15 14.28 19.19
N LYS A 2 -13.13 15.08 18.88
CA LYS A 2 -12.73 15.49 17.53
C LYS A 2 -11.34 14.96 17.14
N LEU A 3 -10.94 13.81 17.71
CA LEU A 3 -9.57 13.28 17.62
C LEU A 3 -9.23 12.61 16.27
N LEU A 4 -10.15 12.64 15.30
CA LEU A 4 -10.26 11.68 14.20
C LEU A 4 -10.46 12.29 12.81
N GLU A 5 -10.31 13.60 12.64
CA GLU A 5 -10.47 14.24 11.32
C GLU A 5 -9.37 13.80 10.32
N GLY A 6 -8.26 13.26 10.83
CA GLY A 6 -7.21 12.65 10.02
C GLY A 6 -7.42 11.14 9.88
N ARG A 7 -7.62 10.70 8.64
CA ARG A 7 -7.68 9.28 8.25
C ARG A 7 -6.27 8.68 8.25
N LEU A 8 -5.71 8.59 9.43
CA LEU A 8 -4.34 8.14 9.67
C LEU A 8 -4.33 6.60 9.69
N GLY A 9 -3.26 5.98 9.21
CA GLY A 9 -3.11 4.51 9.31
C GLY A 9 -3.31 4.01 10.75
N ILE A 10 -3.76 2.76 10.88
CA ILE A 10 -4.23 2.15 12.14
C ILE A 10 -3.29 2.40 13.33
N ASN A 11 -1.98 2.27 13.13
CA ASN A 11 -0.97 2.47 14.18
C ASN A 11 -0.96 3.91 14.74
N LYS A 12 -1.09 4.90 13.86
CA LYS A 12 -1.09 6.31 14.27
C LYS A 12 -2.39 6.70 14.94
N TRP A 13 -3.50 6.05 14.57
CA TRP A 13 -4.76 6.23 15.27
C TRP A 13 -4.75 5.58 16.65
N MET A 14 -4.29 4.34 16.78
CA MET A 14 -4.10 3.66 18.07
C MET A 14 -3.22 4.46 19.03
N HIS A 15 -2.10 5.00 18.54
CA HIS A 15 -1.20 5.82 19.35
C HIS A 15 -1.89 7.08 19.90
N ARG A 16 -2.69 7.77 19.07
CA ARG A 16 -3.41 8.99 19.50
C ARG A 16 -4.57 8.69 20.44
N THR A 17 -5.34 7.64 20.15
CA THR A 17 -6.44 7.21 21.01
C THR A 17 -5.90 6.80 22.38
N GLY A 18 -4.81 6.03 22.42
CA GLY A 18 -4.16 5.62 23.67
C GLY A 18 -3.58 6.75 24.52
N GLN A 19 -3.31 7.92 23.93
CA GLN A 19 -2.92 9.12 24.69
C GLN A 19 -4.11 9.83 25.34
N SER A 20 -5.33 9.62 24.82
CA SER A 20 -6.53 10.34 25.27
C SER A 20 -7.52 9.45 26.03
N LEU A 21 -7.53 8.15 25.75
CA LEU A 21 -8.53 7.18 26.22
C LEU A 21 -7.88 5.80 26.37
N TRP A 22 -8.34 5.02 27.33
CA TRP A 22 -7.93 3.64 27.50
C TRP A 22 -9.09 2.79 28.02
N TRP A 23 -9.24 1.59 27.45
CA TRP A 23 -10.17 0.56 27.93
C TRP A 23 -9.69 -0.85 27.56
N PRO A 24 -10.14 -1.91 28.27
CA PRO A 24 -9.82 -3.29 27.93
C PRO A 24 -10.32 -3.65 26.53
N GLY A 25 -9.47 -4.23 25.69
CA GLY A 25 -9.86 -4.64 24.34
C GLY A 25 -9.83 -3.53 23.28
N MET A 26 -9.44 -2.29 23.64
CA MET A 26 -9.39 -1.15 22.73
C MET A 26 -8.71 -1.46 21.40
N GLY A 27 -7.56 -2.16 21.39
CA GLY A 27 -6.89 -2.50 20.13
C GLY A 27 -7.77 -3.32 19.16
N CYS A 28 -8.56 -4.25 19.68
CA CYS A 28 -9.48 -5.08 18.90
C CYS A 28 -10.63 -4.24 18.34
N ASP A 29 -11.25 -3.42 19.18
CA ASP A 29 -12.36 -2.54 18.79
C ASP A 29 -11.93 -1.55 17.70
N LEU A 30 -10.74 -0.98 17.84
CA LEU A 30 -10.17 -0.04 16.86
C LEU A 30 -9.89 -0.74 15.52
N GLN A 31 -9.34 -1.96 15.54
CA GLN A 31 -9.12 -2.75 14.32
C GLN A 31 -10.44 -3.09 13.62
N GLN A 32 -11.45 -3.51 14.38
CA GLN A 32 -12.78 -3.82 13.88
C GLN A 32 -13.47 -2.59 13.27
N TYR A 33 -13.33 -1.42 13.90
CA TYR A 33 -13.87 -0.17 13.38
C TYR A 33 -13.21 0.22 12.05
N VAL A 34 -11.89 0.11 11.94
CA VAL A 34 -11.15 0.46 10.72
C VAL A 34 -11.40 -0.54 9.59
N SER A 35 -11.56 -1.82 9.88
CA SER A 35 -11.88 -2.84 8.87
C SER A 35 -13.26 -2.64 8.24
N GLN A 36 -14.22 -2.13 9.00
CA GLN A 36 -15.57 -1.81 8.53
C GLN A 36 -15.65 -0.44 7.80
N CYS A 37 -14.60 0.39 7.91
CA CYS A 37 -14.58 1.70 7.27
C CYS A 37 -14.21 1.59 5.78
N GLN A 38 -15.20 1.79 4.90
CA GLN A 38 -15.05 1.69 3.43
C GLN A 38 -13.94 2.58 2.84
N TYR A 39 -13.67 3.73 3.46
CA TYR A 39 -12.60 4.60 2.99
C TYR A 39 -11.22 4.15 3.48
N CYS A 40 -11.13 3.63 4.70
CA CYS A 40 -9.86 3.13 5.22
C CYS A 40 -9.44 1.87 4.45
N SER A 41 -10.40 1.02 4.08
CA SER A 41 -10.14 -0.17 3.27
C SER A 41 -9.70 0.17 1.84
N SER A 42 -10.28 1.21 1.21
CA SER A 42 -9.90 1.61 -0.15
C SER A 42 -8.50 2.24 -0.25
N THR A 43 -8.00 2.82 0.83
CA THR A 43 -6.65 3.43 0.90
C THR A 43 -5.58 2.41 1.32
N THR A 44 -6.00 1.24 1.82
CA THR A 44 -5.06 0.19 2.22
C THR A 44 -4.48 -0.44 0.94
N LEU A 45 -3.14 -0.45 0.84
CA LEU A 45 -2.42 -1.14 -0.23
C LEU A 45 -2.69 -2.64 -0.12
N THR A 46 -3.75 -3.12 -0.78
CA THR A 46 -4.11 -4.54 -0.85
C THR A 46 -3.34 -5.28 -1.93
N GLN A 47 -2.68 -4.55 -2.83
CA GLN A 47 -1.91 -5.14 -3.90
C GLN A 47 -0.53 -5.57 -3.37
N HIS A 48 -0.39 -6.86 -3.09
CA HIS A 48 0.92 -7.48 -3.01
C HIS A 48 1.62 -7.28 -4.36
N THR A 49 2.89 -6.88 -4.33
CA THR A 49 3.74 -6.89 -5.52
C THR A 49 3.71 -8.30 -6.10
N GLU A 50 3.31 -8.45 -7.36
CA GLU A 50 3.34 -9.75 -8.02
C GLU A 50 4.78 -10.30 -7.93
N PRO A 51 4.97 -11.58 -7.57
CA PRO A 51 6.29 -12.19 -7.61
C PRO A 51 6.91 -12.04 -9.00
N LEU A 52 8.15 -11.56 -9.06
CA LEU A 52 8.88 -11.46 -10.32
C LEU A 52 8.99 -12.85 -10.95
N LYS A 53 8.41 -13.04 -12.13
CA LYS A 53 8.57 -14.25 -12.92
C LYS A 53 9.85 -14.12 -13.75
N ALA A 54 10.84 -14.97 -13.47
CA ALA A 54 12.07 -15.00 -14.24
C ALA A 54 11.80 -15.52 -15.66
N THR A 55 12.28 -14.78 -16.66
CA THR A 55 12.28 -15.25 -18.05
C THR A 55 13.36 -16.32 -18.22
N PRO A 56 13.08 -17.48 -18.82
CA PRO A 56 14.10 -18.49 -19.07
C PRO A 56 15.19 -17.96 -20.02
N LEU A 57 16.42 -18.40 -19.82
CA LEU A 57 17.54 -18.05 -20.69
C LEU A 57 17.34 -18.64 -22.10
N PRO A 58 17.69 -17.90 -23.16
CA PRO A 58 17.71 -18.45 -24.51
C PRO A 58 18.74 -19.59 -24.61
N ALA A 59 18.42 -20.63 -25.39
CA ALA A 59 19.31 -21.77 -25.60
C ALA A 59 20.46 -21.45 -26.59
N HIS A 60 20.28 -20.44 -27.43
CA HIS A 60 21.23 -20.06 -28.47
C HIS A 60 21.46 -18.55 -28.50
N PRO A 61 22.62 -18.08 -29.00
CA PRO A 61 22.86 -16.66 -29.22
C PRO A 61 21.75 -16.03 -30.08
N TRP A 62 21.32 -14.82 -29.73
CA TRP A 62 20.33 -14.00 -30.45
C TRP A 62 18.90 -14.58 -30.52
N GLN A 63 18.59 -15.66 -29.81
CA GLN A 63 17.24 -16.26 -29.80
C GLN A 63 16.18 -15.35 -29.13
N SER A 64 16.58 -14.42 -28.26
CA SER A 64 15.70 -13.42 -27.67
C SER A 64 16.41 -12.06 -27.61
N SER A 65 15.73 -11.01 -28.05
CA SER A 65 16.20 -9.63 -28.01
C SER A 65 15.08 -8.71 -27.55
N ALA A 66 15.37 -7.80 -26.62
CA ALA A 66 14.45 -6.75 -26.20
C ALA A 66 14.95 -5.40 -26.70
N ALA A 67 14.03 -4.57 -27.17
CA ALA A 67 14.27 -3.18 -27.53
C ALA A 67 13.22 -2.31 -26.83
N ASP A 68 13.61 -1.13 -26.40
CA ASP A 68 12.71 -0.15 -25.78
C ASP A 68 12.71 1.14 -26.60
N LEU A 69 11.58 1.82 -26.61
CA LEU A 69 11.40 3.09 -27.30
C LEU A 69 11.50 4.21 -26.27
N TYR A 70 12.36 5.19 -26.56
CA TYR A 70 12.39 6.43 -25.79
C TYR A 70 12.06 7.61 -26.69
N VAL A 71 11.39 8.61 -26.12
CA VAL A 71 11.00 9.83 -26.83
C VAL A 71 11.91 10.97 -26.38
N THR A 72 12.63 11.57 -27.33
CA THR A 72 13.34 12.84 -27.11
C THR A 72 12.40 14.02 -27.32
N LYS A 73 12.40 15.00 -26.41
CA LYS A 73 11.86 16.34 -26.73
C LYS A 73 12.77 16.95 -27.78
N GLY A 74 12.30 17.06 -29.02
CA GLY A 74 13.04 17.75 -30.07
C GLY A 74 13.33 19.18 -29.62
N ASN A 75 14.60 19.58 -29.64
CA ASN A 75 14.97 20.98 -29.44
C ASN A 75 14.50 21.79 -30.66
N LYS A 76 13.53 22.65 -30.45
CA LYS A 76 13.30 23.86 -31.25
C LYS A 76 13.11 25.02 -30.30
#